data_AF-A0A7S3LYW6-F1
#
_entry.id   AF-A0A7S3LYW6-F1
#
_cell.length_a   1.000
_cell.length_b   1.000
_cell.length_c   1.000
_cell.angle_alpha   90.00
_cell.angle_beta   90.00
_cell.angle_gamma   90.00
#
_symmetry.space_group_name_H-M   'P 1'
#
loop_
_entity.id
_entity.type
_entity.pdbx_description
1 polymer ?
#
loop_
_entity_poly.entity_id
_entity_poly.type
_entity_poly.pdbx_seq_one_letter_code
_entity_poly.pdbx_strand_id
1 'polypeptide(L)'
;MGDNRFLDKQGFAPFAEVVEGMETIDLLYNGYGEGAPRGQGPDQNGIQKVGNEYLEKKFPLLSYVESVEFSSLGSVGDAARAEELSGVASRLGPPMMVILPLLLVALICMIRICCKVCRMFCEEDQDDKAKAHAKTNP
;
A
#
# COMPACT_ATOMS: atom_id res chain seq x y z
N MET A 1 -19.32 9.53 -27.70
CA MET A 1 -18.90 9.39 -26.30
C MET A 1 -19.52 10.49 -25.45
N GLY A 2 -19.64 10.31 -24.14
CA GLY A 2 -20.21 11.29 -23.23
C GLY A 2 -19.66 11.14 -21.81
N ASP A 3 -19.88 12.16 -20.98
CA ASP A 3 -19.43 12.19 -19.59
C ASP A 3 -20.21 11.16 -18.72
N ASN A 4 -19.48 10.29 -18.00
CA ASN A 4 -20.05 9.20 -17.19
C ASN A 4 -19.95 9.49 -15.69
N ARG A 5 -20.61 10.57 -15.26
CA ARG A 5 -20.67 11.05 -13.87
C ARG A 5 -21.19 10.03 -12.85
N PHE A 6 -21.79 8.93 -13.31
CA PHE A 6 -22.22 7.84 -12.45
C PHE A 6 -21.02 7.10 -11.85
N LEU A 7 -19.92 6.96 -12.60
CA LEU A 7 -18.71 6.28 -12.16
C LEU A 7 -17.96 7.09 -11.09
N ASP A 8 -18.00 8.43 -11.17
CA ASP A 8 -17.43 9.30 -10.12
C ASP A 8 -18.01 8.98 -8.75
N LYS A 9 -19.34 8.81 -8.68
CA LYS A 9 -20.05 8.50 -7.43
C LYS A 9 -19.74 7.10 -6.89
N GLN A 10 -19.29 6.18 -7.76
CA GLN A 10 -18.86 4.85 -7.37
C GLN A 10 -17.38 4.81 -6.94
N GLY A 11 -16.66 5.94 -7.05
CA GLY A 11 -15.26 6.03 -6.65
C GLY A 11 -14.30 5.42 -7.66
N PHE A 12 -14.69 5.31 -8.94
CA PHE A 12 -13.75 4.90 -9.98
C PHE A 12 -12.73 6.00 -10.21
N ALA A 13 -11.46 5.69 -9.94
CA ALA A 13 -10.35 6.56 -10.27
C ALA A 13 -9.98 6.39 -11.75
N PRO A 14 -9.96 7.48 -12.55
CA PRO A 14 -9.42 7.40 -13.91
C PRO A 14 -7.94 7.01 -13.85
N PHE A 15 -7.49 6.17 -14.78
CA PHE A 15 -6.10 5.69 -14.83
C PHE A 15 -5.33 6.24 -16.05
N ALA A 16 -6.02 6.72 -17.08
CA ALA A 16 -5.44 7.27 -18.29
C ALA A 16 -6.46 8.15 -19.03
N GLU A 17 -5.95 9.00 -19.92
CA GLU A 17 -6.74 9.73 -20.90
C GLU A 17 -6.17 9.52 -22.32
N VAL A 18 -7.04 9.61 -23.32
CA VAL A 18 -6.61 9.55 -24.72
C VAL A 18 -6.17 10.95 -25.13
N VAL A 19 -4.87 11.13 -25.36
CA VAL A 19 -4.29 12.42 -25.76
C VAL A 19 -4.35 12.66 -27.28
N GLU A 20 -4.30 11.58 -28.07
CA GLU A 20 -4.31 11.59 -29.54
C GLU A 20 -5.05 10.36 -30.08
N GLY A 21 -5.58 10.42 -31.30
CA GLY A 21 -6.17 9.26 -31.98
C GLY A 21 -7.60 8.89 -31.56
N MET A 22 -8.38 9.84 -31.04
CA MET A 22 -9.79 9.59 -30.66
C MET A 22 -10.65 9.08 -31.81
N GLU A 23 -10.34 9.46 -33.04
CA GLU A 23 -10.98 8.96 -34.26
C GLU A 23 -10.83 7.45 -34.43
N THR A 24 -9.75 6.85 -33.91
CA THR A 24 -9.56 5.38 -33.93
C THR A 24 -10.54 4.70 -32.97
N ILE A 25 -10.84 5.36 -31.85
CA ILE A 25 -11.77 4.84 -30.85
C ILE A 25 -13.20 4.81 -31.40
N ASP A 26 -13.57 5.81 -32.22
CA ASP A 26 -14.88 5.84 -32.88
C ASP A 26 -15.07 4.71 -33.92
N LEU A 27 -13.98 4.10 -34.39
CA LEU A 27 -14.01 2.96 -35.32
C LEU A 27 -14.14 1.59 -34.63
N LEU A 28 -14.04 1.54 -33.29
CA LEU A 28 -14.18 0.28 -32.56
C LEU A 28 -15.56 -0.33 -32.78
N TYR A 29 -15.61 -1.67 -32.84
CA TYR A 29 -16.86 -2.38 -33.06
C TYR A 29 -17.84 -2.14 -31.89
N ASN A 30 -18.94 -1.45 -32.16
CA ASN A 30 -19.94 -1.05 -31.16
C ASN A 30 -21.21 -1.94 -31.15
N GLY A 31 -21.25 -3.00 -31.96
CA GLY A 31 -22.46 -3.79 -32.18
C GLY A 31 -22.90 -4.68 -31.00
N TYR A 32 -22.02 -4.96 -30.04
CA TYR A 32 -22.37 -5.78 -28.87
C TYR A 32 -22.97 -4.98 -27.70
N GLY A 33 -22.75 -3.66 -27.65
CA GLY A 33 -23.29 -2.78 -26.62
C GLY A 33 -22.80 -3.10 -25.20
N GLU A 34 -23.67 -2.87 -24.21
CA GLU A 34 -23.37 -2.98 -22.78
C GLU A 34 -23.19 -4.43 -22.29
N GLY A 35 -22.46 -4.61 -21.19
CA GLY A 35 -22.24 -5.93 -20.59
C GLY A 35 -23.52 -6.64 -20.12
N ALA A 36 -23.49 -7.98 -20.14
CA ALA A 36 -24.57 -8.81 -19.62
C ALA A 36 -24.76 -8.62 -18.10
N PRO A 37 -25.97 -8.86 -17.56
CA PRO A 37 -27.19 -9.30 -18.24
C PRO A 37 -28.03 -8.15 -18.81
N ARG A 38 -27.62 -6.89 -18.58
CA ARG A 38 -28.41 -5.71 -18.99
C ARG A 38 -28.23 -5.36 -20.46
N GLY A 39 -27.11 -5.73 -21.07
CA GLY A 39 -26.88 -5.62 -22.51
C GLY A 39 -26.47 -6.95 -23.16
N GLN A 40 -26.01 -6.86 -24.41
CA GLN A 40 -25.64 -8.00 -25.25
C GLN A 40 -24.12 -8.26 -25.28
N GLY A 41 -23.35 -7.44 -24.58
CA GLY A 41 -21.90 -7.53 -24.48
C GLY A 41 -21.42 -8.59 -23.50
N PRO A 42 -20.08 -8.74 -23.38
CA PRO A 42 -19.44 -9.75 -22.54
C PRO A 42 -19.94 -9.75 -21.09
N ASP A 43 -20.09 -10.96 -20.52
CA ASP A 43 -20.34 -11.15 -19.09
C ASP A 43 -19.03 -11.05 -18.31
N GLN A 44 -18.98 -10.18 -17.30
CA GLN A 44 -17.78 -9.94 -16.50
C GLN A 44 -17.28 -11.20 -15.77
N ASN A 45 -18.19 -12.07 -15.29
CA ASN A 45 -17.76 -13.30 -14.64
C ASN A 45 -17.13 -14.27 -15.65
N GLY A 46 -17.63 -14.30 -16.89
CA GLY A 46 -17.05 -15.05 -18.00
C GLY A 46 -15.63 -14.60 -18.33
N ILE A 47 -15.41 -13.29 -18.43
CA ILE A 47 -14.08 -12.71 -18.65
C ILE A 47 -13.12 -13.10 -17.53
N GLN A 48 -13.53 -12.93 -16.27
CA GLN A 48 -12.66 -13.23 -15.13
C GLN A 48 -12.28 -14.71 -15.01
N LYS A 49 -13.19 -15.62 -15.40
CA LYS A 49 -12.98 -17.08 -15.26
C LYS A 49 -12.25 -17.70 -16.44
N VAL A 50 -12.51 -17.23 -17.65
CA VAL A 50 -12.05 -17.88 -18.89
C VAL A 50 -11.09 -17.00 -19.69
N GLY A 51 -11.16 -15.69 -19.52
CA GLY A 51 -10.29 -14.75 -20.22
C GLY A 51 -10.55 -14.67 -21.71
N ASN A 52 -9.49 -14.56 -22.50
CA ASN A 52 -9.58 -14.26 -23.93
C ASN A 52 -10.31 -15.33 -24.75
N GLU A 53 -10.17 -16.61 -24.38
CA GLU A 53 -10.84 -17.70 -25.09
C GLU A 53 -12.37 -17.52 -25.12
N TYR A 54 -12.95 -16.99 -24.05
CA TYR A 54 -14.38 -16.66 -23.99
C TYR A 54 -14.75 -15.53 -24.95
N LEU A 55 -13.90 -14.50 -25.03
CA LEU A 55 -14.12 -13.34 -25.89
C LEU A 55 -13.97 -13.71 -27.36
N GLU A 56 -12.92 -14.44 -27.74
CA GLU A 56 -12.69 -14.89 -29.11
C GLU A 56 -13.83 -15.79 -29.62
N LYS A 57 -14.32 -16.70 -28.79
CA LYS A 57 -15.36 -17.66 -29.18
C LYS A 57 -16.75 -17.03 -29.28
N LYS A 58 -17.10 -16.11 -28.39
CA LYS A 58 -18.46 -15.55 -28.28
C LYS A 58 -18.60 -14.15 -28.88
N PHE A 59 -17.51 -13.40 -28.97
CA PHE A 59 -17.47 -12.02 -29.44
C PHE A 59 -16.37 -11.86 -30.52
N PRO A 60 -16.45 -12.59 -31.64
CA PRO A 60 -15.39 -12.61 -32.66
C PRO A 60 -15.14 -11.25 -33.34
N LEU A 61 -16.08 -10.31 -33.24
CA LEU A 61 -15.96 -8.96 -33.79
C LEU A 61 -15.40 -7.94 -32.77
N LEU A 62 -15.13 -8.36 -31.53
CA LEU A 62 -14.57 -7.48 -30.52
C LEU A 62 -13.16 -7.06 -30.93
N SER A 63 -12.86 -5.77 -30.84
CA SER A 63 -11.52 -5.24 -31.12
C SER A 63 -10.56 -5.57 -29.97
N TYR A 64 -9.30 -5.86 -30.30
CA TYR A 64 -8.25 -6.18 -29.32
C TYR A 64 -7.07 -5.22 -29.44
N VAL A 65 -6.39 -5.00 -28.31
CA VAL A 65 -5.05 -4.40 -28.29
C VAL A 65 -4.05 -5.54 -28.42
N GLU A 66 -3.32 -5.59 -29.54
CA GLU A 66 -2.33 -6.63 -29.80
C GLU A 66 -0.95 -6.29 -29.22
N SER A 67 -0.55 -5.03 -29.31
CA SER A 67 0.72 -4.54 -28.80
C SER A 67 0.58 -3.14 -28.22
N VAL A 68 1.51 -2.78 -27.35
CA VAL A 68 1.62 -1.46 -26.74
C VAL A 68 3.09 -1.05 -26.79
N GLU A 69 3.35 0.16 -27.24
CA GLU A 69 4.68 0.75 -27.29
C GLU A 69 4.71 2.04 -26.45
N PHE A 70 5.80 2.25 -25.73
CA PHE A 70 5.98 3.45 -24.91
C PHE A 70 6.71 4.51 -25.73
N SER A 71 6.13 5.71 -25.82
CA SER A 71 6.69 6.83 -26.61
C SER A 71 7.82 7.60 -25.89
N SER A 72 8.17 7.27 -24.63
CA SER A 72 9.18 8.01 -23.88
C SER A 72 10.33 7.15 -23.36
N LEU A 73 11.51 7.78 -23.27
CA LEU A 73 12.69 7.33 -22.53
C LEU A 73 12.48 7.28 -20.98
N GLY A 74 11.25 7.34 -20.48
CA GLY A 74 10.94 7.19 -19.06
C GLY A 74 10.80 5.71 -18.70
N SER A 75 11.48 5.26 -17.64
CA SER A 75 11.38 3.88 -17.17
C SER A 75 9.93 3.51 -16.85
N VAL A 76 9.45 2.48 -17.55
CA VAL A 76 8.16 1.85 -17.29
C VAL A 76 8.04 1.54 -15.79
N GLY A 77 6.99 2.05 -15.14
CA GLY A 77 6.67 1.73 -13.75
C GLY A 77 7.16 2.71 -12.69
N ASP A 78 7.80 3.84 -13.05
CA ASP A 78 8.20 4.85 -12.06
C ASP A 78 7.01 5.44 -11.31
N ALA A 79 5.90 5.70 -12.02
CA ALA A 79 4.65 6.18 -11.40
C ALA A 79 4.05 5.13 -10.43
N ALA A 80 4.04 3.85 -10.83
CA ALA A 80 3.56 2.76 -9.98
C ALA A 80 4.43 2.58 -8.72
N ARG A 81 5.76 2.71 -8.85
CA ARG A 81 6.69 2.67 -7.71
C ARG A 81 6.53 3.84 -6.76
N ALA A 82 6.26 5.04 -7.28
CA ALA A 82 6.03 6.22 -6.46
C ALA A 82 4.77 6.06 -5.59
N GLU A 83 3.68 5.52 -6.16
CA GLU A 83 2.46 5.23 -5.41
C GLU A 83 2.67 4.17 -4.33
N GLU A 84 3.35 3.06 -4.65
CA GLU A 84 3.69 2.01 -3.67
C GLU A 84 4.47 2.57 -2.48
N LEU A 85 5.46 3.44 -2.70
CA LEU A 85 6.19 4.11 -1.60
C LEU A 85 5.28 5.00 -0.75
N SER A 86 4.42 5.79 -1.39
CA SER A 86 3.51 6.70 -0.69
C SER A 86 2.44 5.94 0.12
N GLY A 87 1.94 4.82 -0.42
CA GLY A 87 1.01 3.92 0.26
C GLY A 87 1.65 3.23 1.45
N VAL A 88 2.89 2.74 1.32
CA VAL A 88 3.65 2.14 2.44
C VAL A 88 3.92 3.19 3.52
N ALA A 89 4.35 4.41 3.16
CA ALA A 89 4.57 5.49 4.10
C ALA A 89 3.29 5.86 4.88
N SER A 90 2.16 5.94 4.17
CA SER A 90 0.85 6.24 4.77
C SER A 90 0.35 5.13 5.70
N ARG A 91 0.70 3.86 5.41
CA ARG A 91 0.36 2.70 6.25
C ARG A 91 1.27 2.57 7.48
N LEU A 92 2.53 3.00 7.40
CA LEU A 92 3.49 2.96 8.51
C LEU A 92 3.40 4.16 9.46
N GLY A 93 2.88 5.30 9.02
CA GLY A 93 2.76 6.51 9.83
C GLY A 93 1.96 6.35 11.13
N PRO A 94 0.69 5.91 11.07
CA PRO A 94 -0.17 5.76 12.25
C PRO A 94 0.37 4.81 13.33
N PRO A 95 0.87 3.60 13.02
CA PRO A 95 1.42 2.71 14.05
C PRO A 95 2.74 3.22 14.63
N MET A 96 3.62 3.85 13.83
CA MET A 96 4.90 4.38 14.33
C MET A 96 4.73 5.55 15.30
N MET A 97 3.73 6.41 15.09
CA MET A 97 3.39 7.52 16.00
C MET A 97 3.00 7.03 17.41
N VAL A 98 2.47 5.82 17.55
CA VAL A 98 2.06 5.24 18.83
C VAL A 98 3.14 4.33 19.42
N ILE A 99 3.77 3.50 18.58
CA ILE A 99 4.76 2.52 19.01
C ILE A 99 6.06 3.20 19.44
N LEU A 100 6.52 4.22 18.72
CA LEU A 100 7.77 4.91 19.03
C LEU A 100 7.81 5.56 20.43
N PRO A 101 6.80 6.36 20.87
CA PRO A 101 6.81 6.91 22.22
C PRO A 101 6.66 5.83 23.30
N LEU A 102 5.90 4.75 23.05
CA LEU A 102 5.80 3.63 23.98
C LEU A 102 7.14 2.93 24.19
N LEU A 103 7.91 2.69 23.12
CA LEU A 103 9.24 2.13 23.20
C LEU A 103 10.23 3.07 23.91
N LEU A 104 10.14 4.38 23.66
CA LEU A 104 10.94 5.39 24.36
C LEU A 104 10.66 5.41 25.86
N VAL A 105 9.38 5.39 26.26
CA VAL A 105 8.98 5.32 27.67
C VAL A 105 9.47 4.02 28.31
N ALA A 106 9.31 2.87 27.63
CA ALA A 106 9.79 1.58 28.11
C ALA A 106 11.32 1.59 28.31
N LEU A 107 12.07 2.18 27.39
CA LEU A 107 13.53 2.32 27.49
C LEU A 107 13.93 3.23 28.65
N ILE A 108 13.27 4.38 28.81
CA ILE A 108 13.54 5.30 29.92
C ILE A 108 13.23 4.63 31.27
N CYS A 109 12.11 3.91 31.36
CA CYS A 109 11.74 3.14 32.55
C CYS A 109 12.77 2.06 32.84
N MET A 110 13.21 1.29 31.84
CA MET A 110 14.26 0.29 32.00
C MET A 110 15.58 0.91 32.47
N ILE A 111 16.03 2.01 31.87
CA ILE A 111 17.23 2.72 32.31
C ILE A 111 17.08 3.19 33.76
N ARG A 112 15.94 3.77 34.14
CA ARG A 112 15.71 4.25 35.52
C ARG A 112 15.65 3.10 36.53
N ILE A 113 15.04 1.98 36.18
CA ILE A 113 14.98 0.78 37.01
C ILE A 113 16.38 0.20 37.16
N CYS A 114 17.12 0.00 36.06
CA CYS A 114 18.51 -0.46 36.09
C CYS A 114 19.39 0.46 36.94
N CYS A 115 19.30 1.79 36.77
CA CYS A 115 20.06 2.73 37.58
C CYS A 115 19.67 2.69 39.07
N LYS A 116 18.39 2.52 39.40
CA LYS A 116 17.93 2.41 40.80
C LYS A 116 18.39 1.10 41.43
N VAL A 117 18.31 -0.01 40.70
CA VAL A 117 18.79 -1.33 41.13
C VAL A 117 20.29 -1.32 41.34
N CYS A 118 21.07 -0.76 40.40
CA CYS A 118 22.52 -0.60 40.56
C CYS A 118 22.88 0.26 41.78
N ARG A 119 22.10 1.30 42.11
CA ARG A 119 22.33 2.10 43.32
C ARG A 119 22.11 1.31 44.61
N MET A 120 21.03 0.52 44.70
CA MET A 120 20.75 -0.28 45.90
C MET A 120 21.88 -1.28 46.19
N PHE A 121 22.39 -1.96 45.15
CA PHE A 121 23.51 -2.89 45.31
C PHE A 121 24.82 -2.19 45.70
N CYS A 122 25.06 -0.95 45.27
CA CYS A 122 26.23 -0.18 45.70
C CYS A 122 26.13 0.35 47.13
N GLU A 123 24.93 0.73 47.60
CA GLU A 123 24.69 1.21 48.96
C GLU A 123 24.84 0.07 49.99
N GLU A 124 24.35 -1.14 49.69
CA GLU A 124 24.53 -2.32 50.55
C GLU A 124 26.01 -2.69 50.72
N ASP A 125 26.82 -2.67 49.65
CA ASP A 125 28.26 -2.97 49.71
C ASP A 125 29.05 -1.89 50.48
N GLN A 126 28.59 -0.63 50.46
CA GLN A 126 29.19 0.45 51.26
C GLN A 126 28.83 0.34 52.74
N ASP A 127 27.58 0.02 53.07
CA ASP A 127 27.12 -0.17 54.44
C ASP A 127 27.76 -1.39 55.11
N ASP A 128 27.94 -2.48 54.36
CA ASP A 128 28.62 -3.69 54.85
C ASP A 128 30.12 -3.43 55.11
N LYS A 129 30.78 -2.66 54.23
CA LYS A 129 32.18 -2.23 54.42
C LYS A 129 32.33 -1.25 55.59
N ALA A 130 31.38 -0.33 55.77
CA ALA A 130 31.37 0.62 56.88
C ALA A 130 31.18 -0.07 58.24
N LYS A 131 30.27 -1.05 58.33
CA LYS A 131 30.06 -1.87 59.54
C LYS A 131 31.25 -2.77 59.85
N ALA A 132 31.92 -3.31 58.84
CA ALA A 132 33.14 -4.11 59.01
C ALA A 132 34.30 -3.28 59.58
N HIS A 133 34.50 -2.05 59.09
CA HIS A 133 35.52 -1.12 59.60
C HIS A 133 35.23 -0.63 61.03
N ALA A 134 33.97 -0.35 61.36
CA ALA A 134 33.58 0.05 62.72
C ALA A 134 33.81 -1.06 63.77
N LYS A 135 33.88 -2.33 63.36
CA LYS A 135 34.11 -3.48 64.24
C LYS A 135 35.59 -3.82 64.45
N THR A 136 36.50 -3.21 63.69
CA THR A 136 37.96 -3.50 63.74
C THR A 136 38.80 -2.46 64.45
N ASN A 137 38.21 -1.39 65.00
CA ASN A 137 38.94 -0.36 65.74
C ASN A 137 38.38 -0.25 67.18
N PRO A 138 39.05 -0.80 68.20
CA PRO A 138 38.70 -0.59 69.61
C PRO A 138 39.04 0.82 70.11
#